data_AF-X1SBV3-F1
#
_entry.id   AF-X1SBV3-F1
#
_cell.length_a   1.000
_cell.length_b   1.000
_cell.length_c   1.000
_cell.angle_alpha   90.00
_cell.angle_beta   90.00
_cell.angle_gamma   90.00
#
_symmetry.space_group_name_H-M   'P 1'
#
loop_
_entity.id
_entity.type
_entity.pdbx_description
1 polymer ?
#
loop_
_entity_poly.entity_id
_entity_poly.type
_entity_poly.pdbx_seq_one_letter_code
_entity_poly.pdbx_strand_id
1 'polypeptide(L)'
;DDPIHCRPCRLGVTAQWYLNELEDKGHRDLAAVIDQITLLEDPDMPLTLCREFDIIKRVVEEPLRERLKDFDCSTQAFNPDDVIEDEQQQH
;
A
#
# COMPACT_ATOMS: atom_id res chain seq x y z
N ASP A 1 14.77 -2.80 -17.45
CA ASP A 1 15.23 -3.99 -16.72
C ASP A 1 14.74 -3.94 -15.29
N ASP A 2 13.67 -4.67 -15.00
CA ASP A 2 13.29 -4.93 -13.62
C ASP A 2 14.33 -5.88 -12.99
N PRO A 3 14.88 -5.56 -11.80
CA PRO A 3 15.77 -6.46 -11.08
C PRO A 3 15.21 -7.89 -11.01
N ILE A 4 16.08 -8.88 -11.26
CA ILE A 4 15.76 -10.31 -11.21
C ILE A 4 15.12 -10.70 -9.85
N HIS A 5 15.40 -9.94 -8.80
CA HIS A 5 14.83 -10.08 -7.46
C HIS A 5 14.24 -8.76 -6.96
N CYS A 6 13.19 -8.26 -7.63
CA CYS A 6 12.31 -7.29 -6.98
C CYS A 6 11.58 -7.98 -5.83
N ARG A 7 11.57 -7.35 -4.64
CA ARG A 7 10.64 -7.75 -3.58
C ARG A 7 9.20 -7.72 -4.14
N PRO A 8 8.33 -8.68 -3.78
CA PRO A 8 6.95 -8.66 -4.24
C PRO A 8 6.33 -7.30 -3.99
N CYS A 9 5.91 -6.62 -5.06
CA CYS A 9 5.30 -5.30 -4.95
C CYS A 9 3.96 -5.45 -4.24
N ARG A 10 3.89 -5.01 -2.98
CA ARG A 10 2.66 -5.06 -2.17
C ARG A 10 1.69 -3.92 -2.49
N LEU A 11 2.04 -3.08 -3.46
CA LEU A 11 1.33 -1.84 -3.74
C LEU A 11 -0.14 -2.09 -4.11
N GLY A 12 -0.46 -3.19 -4.79
CA GLY A 12 -1.87 -3.57 -5.05
C GLY A 12 -2.66 -3.88 -3.77
N VAL A 13 -2.05 -4.57 -2.80
CA VAL A 13 -2.67 -4.85 -1.49
C VAL A 13 -2.83 -3.56 -0.70
N THR A 14 -1.80 -2.70 -0.72
CA THR A 14 -1.85 -1.39 -0.06
C THR A 14 -2.95 -0.51 -0.67
N ALA A 15 -3.07 -0.45 -1.99
CA ALA A 15 -4.09 0.29 -2.70
C ALA A 15 -5.50 -0.18 -2.34
N GLN A 16 -5.73 -1.50 -2.34
CA GLN A 16 -7.03 -2.06 -1.98
C GLN A 16 -7.41 -1.74 -0.54
N TRP A 17 -6.45 -1.78 0.39
CA TRP A 17 -6.71 -1.44 1.78
C TRP A 17 -7.06 0.05 1.93
N TYR A 18 -6.31 0.94 1.27
CA TYR A 18 -6.61 2.37 1.25
C TYR A 18 -8.01 2.65 0.69
N LEU A 19 -8.36 2.00 -0.42
CA LEU A 19 -9.67 2.15 -1.08
C LEU A 19 -10.80 1.80 -0.09
N ASN A 20 -10.74 0.61 0.52
CA ASN A 20 -11.74 0.16 1.48
C ASN A 20 -11.83 1.08 2.70
N GLU A 21 -10.69 1.47 3.28
CA GLU A 21 -10.67 2.33 4.46
C GLU A 21 -11.24 3.73 4.16
N LEU A 22 -10.93 4.30 2.99
CA LEU A 22 -11.50 5.58 2.57
C LEU A 22 -13.01 5.48 2.33
N GLU A 23 -13.49 4.41 1.69
CA GLU A 23 -14.92 4.18 1.49
C GLU A 23 -15.67 4.04 2.82
N ASP A 24 -15.13 3.24 3.75
CA ASP A 24 -15.70 3.01 5.08
C ASP A 24 -15.79 4.29 5.91
N LYS A 25 -14.88 5.24 5.70
CA LYS A 25 -14.89 6.56 6.34
C LYS A 25 -15.64 7.64 5.56
N GLY A 26 -16.22 7.30 4.41
CA GLY A 26 -17.03 8.21 3.60
C GLY A 26 -16.24 9.09 2.63
N HIS A 27 -14.93 8.87 2.47
CA HIS A 27 -14.04 9.58 1.53
C HIS A 27 -14.09 8.96 0.13
N ARG A 28 -15.28 8.78 -0.42
CA ARG A 28 -15.51 8.07 -1.70
C ARG A 28 -14.79 8.70 -2.88
N ASP A 29 -14.68 10.03 -2.90
CA ASP A 29 -13.98 10.73 -3.99
C ASP A 29 -12.48 10.40 -3.99
N LEU A 30 -11.86 10.30 -2.80
CA LEU A 30 -10.45 9.90 -2.67
C LEU A 30 -10.24 8.43 -3.00
N ALA A 31 -11.18 7.56 -2.61
CA ALA A 31 -11.17 6.15 -2.99
C ALA A 31 -11.25 5.96 -4.52
N ALA A 32 -12.12 6.73 -5.18
CA ALA A 32 -12.27 6.69 -6.63
C ALA A 32 -11.00 7.13 -7.39
N VAL A 33 -10.23 8.07 -6.83
CA VAL A 33 -8.93 8.47 -7.41
C VAL A 33 -7.95 7.30 -7.38
N ILE A 34 -7.86 6.57 -6.26
CA ILE A 34 -7.01 5.37 -6.15
C ILE A 34 -7.43 4.31 -7.16
N ASP A 35 -8.73 4.01 -7.22
CA ASP A 35 -9.28 3.01 -8.15
C ASP A 35 -8.91 3.35 -9.61
N GLN A 36 -9.13 4.62 -10.01
CA GLN A 36 -8.75 5.11 -11.33
C GLN A 36 -7.27 4.94 -11.64
N ILE A 37 -6.38 5.30 -10.70
CA ILE A 37 -4.93 5.13 -10.90
C ILE A 37 -4.58 3.65 -11.10
N THR A 38 -5.18 2.75 -10.33
CA THR A 38 -4.88 1.31 -10.42
C THR A 38 -5.40 0.64 -11.71
N LEU A 39 -6.36 1.27 -12.39
CA LEU A 39 -6.88 0.80 -13.68
C LEU A 39 -6.03 1.27 -14.88
N LEU A 40 -5.08 2.18 -14.67
CA LEU A 40 -4.20 2.66 -15.73
C LEU A 40 -3.08 1.65 -16.00
N GLU A 41 -2.93 1.26 -17.27
CA GLU A 41 -1.74 0.55 -17.77
C GLU A 41 -0.58 1.55 -18.00
N ASP A 42 -0.22 2.29 -16.95
CA ASP A 42 0.85 3.30 -16.97
C ASP A 42 2.10 2.77 -16.24
N PRO A 43 3.30 2.77 -16.86
CA PRO A 43 4.54 2.37 -16.19
C PRO A 43 4.88 3.23 -14.95
N ASP A 44 4.40 4.47 -14.90
CA ASP A 44 4.56 5.38 -13.76
C ASP A 44 3.45 5.23 -12.70
N MET A 45 2.48 4.32 -12.90
CA MET A 45 1.39 4.05 -11.96
C MET A 45 1.88 3.83 -10.53
N PRO A 46 2.94 3.04 -10.26
CA PRO A 46 3.40 2.82 -8.89
C PRO A 46 3.83 4.11 -8.19
N LEU A 47 4.55 4.98 -8.90
CA LEU A 47 5.01 6.26 -8.36
C LEU A 47 3.86 7.23 -8.16
N THR A 48 2.92 7.24 -9.10
CA THR A 48 1.70 8.06 -9.03
C THR A 48 0.86 7.67 -7.81
N LEU A 49 0.67 6.37 -7.59
CA LEU A 49 -0.10 5.86 -6.47
C LEU A 49 0.55 6.20 -5.11
N CYS A 50 1.87 6.05 -4.98
CA CYS A 50 2.59 6.46 -3.77
C CYS A 50 2.44 7.96 -3.48
N ARG A 51 2.51 8.82 -4.51
CA ARG A 51 2.28 10.27 -4.36
C ARG A 51 0.86 10.56 -3.92
N GLU A 52 -0.12 9.84 -4.47
CA GLU A 52 -1.52 10.03 -4.10
C GLU A 52 -1.78 9.64 -2.64
N PHE A 53 -1.19 8.55 -2.14
CA PHE A 53 -1.26 8.21 -0.72
C PHE A 53 -0.75 9.34 0.17
N ASP A 54 0.35 9.99 -0.20
CA ASP A 54 0.89 11.13 0.54
C ASP A 54 -0.03 12.36 0.51
N ILE A 55 -0.71 12.62 -0.62
CA ILE A 55 -1.70 13.69 -0.74
C ILE A 55 -2.91 13.38 0.15
N ILE A 56 -3.45 12.16 0.06
CA ILE A 56 -4.60 11.70 0.87
C ILE A 56 -4.30 11.90 2.35
N LYS A 57 -3.14 11.43 2.84
CA LYS A 57 -2.72 11.61 4.24
C LYS A 57 -2.69 13.09 4.67
N ARG A 58 -2.44 14.04 3.78
CA ARG A 58 -2.43 15.48 4.10
C ARG A 58 -3.82 16.10 4.18
N VAL A 59 -4.79 15.58 3.44
CA VAL A 59 -6.12 16.21 3.30
C VAL A 59 -7.19 15.59 4.19
N VAL A 60 -7.04 14.32 4.57
CA VAL A 60 -7.96 13.67 5.53
C VAL A 60 -7.75 14.16 6.96
N GLU A 61 -8.77 13.97 7.78
CA GLU A 61 -8.78 14.25 9.21
C GLU A 61 -7.74 13.44 9.99
N GLU A 62 -7.30 13.97 11.12
CA GLU A 62 -6.21 13.40 11.92
C GLU A 62 -6.41 11.93 12.34
N PRO A 63 -7.60 11.49 12.82
CA PRO A 63 -7.80 10.08 13.15
C PRO A 63 -7.58 9.12 11.98
N LEU A 64 -8.02 9.51 10.78
CA LEU A 64 -7.81 8.70 9.58
C LEU A 64 -6.36 8.78 9.11
N ARG A 65 -5.77 9.98 9.10
CA ARG A 65 -4.36 10.19 8.73
C ARG A 65 -3.41 9.30 9.53
N GLU A 66 -3.55 9.25 10.85
CA GLU A 66 -2.66 8.44 11.69
C GLU A 66 -2.85 6.94 11.39
N ARG A 67 -4.09 6.49 11.19
CA ARG A 67 -4.37 5.11 10.79
C ARG A 67 -3.76 4.73 9.44
N LEU A 68 -3.79 5.64 8.46
CA LEU A 68 -3.14 5.45 7.16
C LEU A 68 -1.61 5.37 7.31
N LYS A 69 -1.00 6.23 8.13
CA LYS A 69 0.44 6.20 8.40
C LYS A 69 0.87 4.92 9.11
N ASP A 70 0.10 4.45 10.09
CA ASP A 70 0.40 3.21 10.82
C ASP A 70 0.41 2.00 9.89
N PHE A 71 -0.54 1.97 8.94
CA PHE A 71 -0.58 0.95 7.90
C PHE A 71 0.63 1.03 6.96
N ASP A 72 0.99 2.23 6.49
CA ASP A 72 2.20 2.43 5.66
C ASP A 72 3.46 1.93 6.38
N CYS A 73 3.65 2.30 7.64
CA CYS A 73 4.76 1.82 8.45
C CYS A 73 4.77 0.29 8.55
N SER A 74 3.61 -0.33 8.77
CA SER A 74 3.47 -1.78 8.88
C SER A 74 3.79 -2.50 7.56
N THR A 75 3.40 -1.93 6.42
CA THR A 75 3.70 -2.50 5.10
C THR A 75 5.18 -2.36 4.73
N GLN A 76 5.83 -1.27 5.12
CA GLN A 76 7.27 -1.03 4.90
C GLN A 76 8.16 -1.86 5.83
N ALA A 77 7.72 -2.12 7.07
CA ALA A 77 8.44 -2.94 8.03
C ALA A 77 8.42 -4.43 7.67
N PHE A 78 7.58 -4.86 6.73
CA PHE A 78 7.58 -6.24 6.29
C PHE A 78 8.84 -6.57 5.48
N ASN A 79 9.62 -7.48 6.02
CA ASN A 79 10.76 -8.08 5.34
C ASN A 79 10.46 -9.55 5.03
N PRO A 80 10.30 -9.96 3.76
CA PRO A 80 10.05 -11.35 3.42
C PRO A 80 11.20 -12.28 3.83
N ASP A 81 12.41 -11.75 3.98
CA ASP A 81 13.61 -12.49 4.35
C ASP A 81 13.69 -12.80 5.86
N ASP A 82 12.86 -12.16 6.68
CA ASP A 82 12.81 -12.38 8.14
C ASP A 82 11.88 -13.54 8.53
N VAL A 83 11.20 -14.16 7.55
CA VAL A 83 10.41 -15.39 7.75
C VAL A 83 11.35 -16.59 7.70
N ILE A 84 12.14 -16.79 8.75
CA ILE A 84 12.95 -17.99 8.92
C ILE A 84 12.00 -19.15 9.27
N GLU A 85 11.99 -20.18 8.43
CA GLU A 85 11.30 -21.45 8.68
C GLU A 85 11.88 -22.13 9.93
N ASP A 86 11.16 -22.09 11.06
CA ASP A 86 11.44 -22.88 12.27
C ASP A 86 11.08 -24.38 12.10
N GLU A 87 11.39 -25.00 10.95
CA GLU A 87 11.05 -26.43 10.70
C GLU A 87 12.16 -27.27 10.05
N GLN A 88 13.42 -27.10 10.46
CA GLN A 88 14.44 -28.14 10.23
C GLN A 88 15.28 -28.42 11.48
N GLN A 89 14.68 -29.06 12.47
CA GLN A 89 15.43 -29.78 13.50
C GLN A 89 14.77 -31.11 13.86
N GLN A 90 14.61 -31.99 12.86
CA GLN A 90 14.46 -33.44 13.06
C GLN A 90 15.08 -34.18 11.88
N HIS A 91 16.37 -34.53 11.98
CA HIS A 91 16.87 -35.89 11.75
C HIS A 91 18.35 -36.04 12.15
#